data_AF-A0A7R9AU50-F1
#
_entry.id   AF-A0A7R9AU50-F1
#
_cell.length_a   1.000
_cell.length_b   1.000
_cell.length_c   1.000
_cell.angle_alpha   90.00
_cell.angle_beta   90.00
_cell.angle_gamma   90.00
#
_symmetry.space_group_name_H-M   'P 1'
#
loop_
_entity.id
_entity.type
_entity.pdbx_description
1 polymer ?
#
loop_
_entity_poly.entity_id
_entity_poly.type
_entity_poly.pdbx_seq_one_letter_code
_entity_poly.pdbx_strand_id
1 'polypeptide(L)'
;MLALAEACIDPGTTRSGSDKAGYWGRKIPGADQLVGTSNANGLGIGKVELEEVNPHLRRGRAENHLGKTTPSSPDRDSNLDIPVLSSRAQHNKRPAVADNYHCIWYGQCNTDTSTGHSQNCLYDGPAKPLDKIGKVILQKWCPHLLPSTGDEPVSTCCDTKQLQNLDTSITMAAGFIQRCPACMRNLARHLCDMTCSPSQSRFINVTEVEKSKEGKEFVNALELYVTDTYISGTYNSCKQVSVPSTGQLALDLMCGDWGASRCSPMKWFTFMGDAHNNPYTPFQITYVPTNTPVAEFIPLDPVITPCNESVSANLPACSCLDCEVSCPVPPPEPAPAAPFIVLGIDGVEVIMVILFVVGTILFLLVVFCWPSGKNAIAEDREIQV
;
A
#
# COMPACT_ATOMS: atom_id res chain seq x y z
N MET A 1 61.02 -24.81 -25.90
CA MET A 1 62.22 -24.35 -25.19
C MET A 1 61.84 -24.18 -23.73
N LEU A 2 62.55 -24.91 -22.85
CA LEU A 2 62.80 -24.69 -21.43
C LEU A 2 61.67 -24.07 -20.57
N ALA A 3 61.05 -24.84 -19.65
CA ALA A 3 61.55 -25.16 -18.30
C ALA A 3 61.24 -24.01 -17.31
N LEU A 4 60.69 -24.15 -16.10
CA LEU A 4 60.49 -25.25 -15.13
C LEU A 4 59.49 -24.71 -14.06
N ALA A 5 58.52 -25.51 -13.58
CA ALA A 5 58.50 -26.15 -12.24
C ALA A 5 58.08 -25.20 -11.09
N GLU A 6 57.34 -25.58 -10.03
CA GLU A 6 56.85 -26.86 -9.51
C GLU A 6 55.84 -26.55 -8.37
N ALA A 7 54.83 -27.43 -8.21
CA ALA A 7 54.31 -28.04 -6.96
C ALA A 7 53.99 -27.16 -5.70
N CYS A 8 53.08 -27.48 -4.77
CA CYS A 8 51.88 -28.32 -4.60
C CYS A 8 51.45 -28.18 -3.11
N ILE A 9 50.15 -28.30 -2.81
CA ILE A 9 49.54 -28.83 -1.56
C ILE A 9 49.53 -27.95 -0.27
N ASP A 10 48.42 -27.24 -0.02
CA ASP A 10 47.32 -27.45 0.97
C ASP A 10 47.59 -28.08 2.39
N PRO A 11 46.65 -28.05 3.36
CA PRO A 11 46.30 -26.98 4.33
C PRO A 11 46.45 -27.42 5.83
N GLY A 12 46.38 -26.48 6.81
CA GLY A 12 46.32 -26.90 8.22
C GLY A 12 46.50 -25.82 9.31
N THR A 13 45.36 -25.35 9.85
CA THR A 13 44.96 -25.37 11.28
C THR A 13 45.89 -24.84 12.41
N THR A 14 45.33 -23.85 13.13
CA THR A 14 45.37 -23.56 14.60
C THR A 14 46.50 -22.78 15.32
N ARG A 15 46.00 -21.75 16.03
CA ARG A 15 46.23 -21.34 17.44
C ARG A 15 47.37 -20.38 17.80
N SER A 16 46.94 -19.24 18.39
CA SER A 16 47.21 -18.81 19.77
C SER A 16 47.92 -17.46 19.93
N GLY A 17 47.38 -16.65 20.85
CA GLY A 17 48.09 -15.57 21.56
C GLY A 17 47.48 -14.18 21.32
N SER A 18 46.44 -13.75 22.05
CA SER A 18 46.47 -13.14 23.39
C SER A 18 47.07 -11.73 23.41
N ASP A 19 46.22 -10.71 23.61
CA ASP A 19 46.53 -9.62 24.52
C ASP A 19 45.28 -9.02 25.19
N LYS A 20 45.49 -8.77 26.49
CA LYS A 20 44.62 -8.21 27.54
C LYS A 20 44.45 -6.69 27.33
N ALA A 21 43.60 -5.89 27.96
CA ALA A 21 42.66 -5.96 29.08
C ALA A 21 41.79 -4.67 29.03
N GLY A 22 40.64 -4.65 29.71
CA GLY A 22 39.90 -3.40 29.95
C GLY A 22 38.49 -3.59 30.53
N TYR A 23 38.43 -4.00 31.80
CA TYR A 23 37.23 -4.08 32.64
C TYR A 23 36.47 -2.75 32.75
N TRP A 24 35.13 -2.79 32.80
CA TRP A 24 34.30 -2.37 33.95
C TRP A 24 32.90 -3.01 33.82
N GLY A 25 32.60 -3.95 34.72
CA GLY A 25 31.28 -4.55 34.87
C GLY A 25 30.43 -3.83 35.93
N ARG A 26 29.11 -3.97 35.81
CA ARG A 26 28.17 -3.96 36.94
C ARG A 26 27.04 -4.97 36.68
N LYS A 27 26.66 -5.68 37.76
CA LYS A 27 25.84 -6.91 37.83
C LYS A 27 24.32 -6.68 37.77
N ILE A 28 23.63 -7.57 37.05
CA ILE A 28 22.42 -8.45 37.31
C ILE A 28 21.73 -8.29 38.70
N PRO A 29 20.42 -8.60 38.96
CA PRO A 29 19.63 -9.69 38.32
C PRO A 29 18.07 -9.64 38.24
N GLY A 30 17.49 -10.64 37.56
CA GLY A 30 16.21 -11.24 37.95
C GLY A 30 15.28 -11.70 36.82
N ALA A 31 15.34 -12.98 36.43
CA ALA A 31 14.22 -13.69 35.79
C ALA A 31 14.38 -15.21 35.98
N ASP A 32 13.86 -15.71 37.11
CA ASP A 32 13.60 -17.13 37.32
C ASP A 32 12.23 -17.50 36.73
N GLN A 33 12.27 -18.34 35.70
CA GLN A 33 11.68 -19.69 35.67
C GLN A 33 10.27 -19.89 36.23
N LEU A 34 9.30 -20.16 35.34
CA LEU A 34 8.21 -21.11 35.61
C LEU A 34 7.92 -21.97 34.36
N VAL A 35 8.18 -23.27 34.51
CA VAL A 35 7.78 -24.38 33.62
C VAL A 35 6.78 -25.23 34.41
N GLY A 36 5.73 -25.72 33.77
CA GLY A 36 4.78 -26.71 34.30
C GLY A 36 3.43 -26.64 33.59
N THR A 37 3.21 -27.33 32.46
CA THR A 37 2.75 -28.74 32.27
C THR A 37 1.23 -28.90 32.17
N SER A 38 0.83 -29.78 31.23
CA SER A 38 -0.47 -30.46 31.09
C SER A 38 -1.54 -29.67 30.32
N ASN A 39 -2.32 -30.19 29.36
CA ASN A 39 -2.75 -31.58 29.15
C ASN A 39 -3.21 -31.78 27.69
N ALA A 40 -2.95 -32.96 27.14
CA ALA A 40 -3.49 -33.42 25.86
C ALA A 40 -4.74 -34.28 26.12
N ASN A 41 -5.86 -33.94 25.47
CA ASN A 41 -7.00 -34.82 25.29
C ASN A 41 -7.44 -34.73 23.82
N GLY A 42 -7.49 -35.89 23.15
CA GLY A 42 -7.93 -36.02 21.77
C GLY A 42 -9.42 -36.36 21.64
N LEU A 43 -9.79 -36.59 20.37
CA LEU A 43 -11.01 -37.17 19.81
C LEU A 43 -12.23 -36.26 19.64
N GLY A 44 -12.59 -36.07 18.36
CA GLY A 44 -13.85 -35.48 17.92
C GLY A 44 -13.84 -35.12 16.43
N ILE A 45 -13.54 -36.09 15.56
CA ILE A 45 -13.65 -35.96 14.09
C ILE A 45 -15.13 -35.88 13.73
N GLY A 46 -15.64 -34.66 13.56
CA GLY A 46 -16.96 -34.35 13.02
C GLY A 46 -16.86 -34.05 11.53
N LYS A 47 -17.28 -35.02 10.72
CA LYS A 47 -17.41 -34.94 9.27
C LYS A 47 -18.55 -33.97 8.94
N VAL A 48 -18.27 -32.84 8.29
CA VAL A 48 -19.31 -31.96 7.72
C VAL A 48 -19.26 -32.13 6.20
N GLU A 49 -20.37 -32.65 5.70
CA GLU A 49 -20.73 -32.84 4.30
C GLU A 49 -20.61 -31.50 3.54
N LEU A 50 -19.80 -31.46 2.49
CA LEU A 50 -19.80 -30.36 1.51
C LEU A 50 -20.84 -30.71 0.45
N GLU A 51 -21.94 -29.97 0.45
CA GLU A 51 -22.98 -30.04 -0.56
C GLU A 51 -22.53 -29.23 -1.80
N GLU A 52 -22.34 -29.92 -2.92
CA GLU A 52 -22.07 -29.34 -4.24
C GLU A 52 -23.28 -28.54 -4.73
N VAL A 53 -23.08 -27.26 -5.08
CA VAL A 53 -24.02 -26.52 -5.93
C VAL A 53 -23.32 -26.14 -7.23
N ASN A 54 -23.73 -26.84 -8.29
CA ASN A 54 -23.29 -26.67 -9.67
C ASN A 54 -23.91 -25.40 -10.31
N PRO A 55 -23.14 -24.60 -11.07
CA PRO A 55 -23.61 -23.37 -11.71
C PRO A 55 -24.34 -23.65 -13.04
N HIS A 56 -25.58 -23.16 -13.17
CA HIS A 56 -26.27 -23.10 -14.47
C HIS A 56 -26.42 -21.67 -15.00
N LEU A 57 -25.79 -21.50 -16.17
CA LEU A 57 -26.01 -20.47 -17.19
C LEU A 57 -27.44 -19.92 -17.26
N ARG A 58 -27.57 -18.60 -17.44
CA ARG A 58 -28.37 -18.06 -18.57
C ARG A 58 -27.72 -16.85 -19.22
N ARG A 59 -27.40 -17.08 -20.49
CA ARG A 59 -26.99 -16.16 -21.54
C ARG A 59 -28.23 -15.42 -22.04
N GLY A 60 -28.26 -14.09 -21.91
CA GLY A 60 -29.27 -13.21 -22.49
C GLY A 60 -28.63 -12.30 -23.55
N ARG A 61 -29.08 -12.45 -24.79
CA ARG A 61 -28.67 -11.76 -26.02
C ARG A 61 -29.60 -10.56 -26.24
N ALA A 62 -29.04 -9.38 -26.55
CA ALA A 62 -29.64 -8.31 -27.37
C ALA A 62 -28.52 -7.26 -27.60
N GLU A 63 -27.89 -7.21 -28.77
CA GLU A 63 -28.30 -6.51 -30.01
C GLU A 63 -27.52 -5.20 -30.20
N ASN A 64 -26.86 -5.15 -31.36
CA ASN A 64 -26.07 -4.06 -31.87
C ASN A 64 -26.95 -2.85 -32.17
N HIS A 65 -26.48 -1.64 -31.85
CA HIS A 65 -26.72 -0.50 -32.73
C HIS A 65 -25.44 0.31 -32.94
N LEU A 66 -25.04 0.27 -34.21
CA LEU A 66 -23.97 1.00 -34.87
C LEU A 66 -24.45 2.45 -35.10
N GLY A 67 -23.62 3.44 -34.78
CA GLY A 67 -23.91 4.84 -35.03
C GLY A 67 -22.66 5.72 -35.02
N LYS A 68 -21.83 5.56 -36.06
CA LYS A 68 -20.76 6.51 -36.41
C LYS A 68 -21.39 7.79 -36.97
N THR A 69 -20.93 8.97 -36.56
CA THR A 69 -20.77 10.15 -37.43
C THR A 69 -19.97 11.26 -36.69
N THR A 70 -18.72 11.44 -37.09
CA THR A 70 -18.07 12.75 -37.30
C THR A 70 -18.20 13.05 -38.81
N PRO A 71 -18.08 14.30 -39.34
CA PRO A 71 -16.98 15.24 -39.05
C PRO A 71 -17.29 16.75 -39.20
N SER A 72 -16.21 17.54 -39.09
CA SER A 72 -15.91 18.84 -39.73
C SER A 72 -15.87 20.10 -38.84
N SER A 73 -14.64 20.50 -38.53
CA SER A 73 -14.16 21.89 -38.35
C SER A 73 -14.30 22.68 -39.67
N PRO A 74 -14.31 24.03 -39.68
CA PRO A 74 -13.05 24.78 -39.74
C PRO A 74 -12.99 26.10 -38.93
N ASP A 75 -11.80 26.36 -38.42
CA ASP A 75 -11.04 27.61 -38.24
C ASP A 75 -11.74 28.98 -38.30
N ARG A 76 -11.52 29.78 -37.25
CA ARG A 76 -11.13 31.18 -37.44
C ARG A 76 -10.34 31.77 -36.25
N ASP A 77 -9.18 32.30 -36.59
CA ASP A 77 -8.21 33.03 -35.78
C ASP A 77 -8.78 34.24 -35.05
N SER A 78 -8.29 34.49 -33.84
CA SER A 78 -8.19 35.82 -33.24
C SER A 78 -7.09 35.81 -32.18
N ASN A 79 -5.90 36.27 -32.59
CA ASN A 79 -4.82 36.71 -31.71
C ASN A 79 -5.35 37.73 -30.70
N LEU A 80 -5.11 37.50 -29.40
CA LEU A 80 -4.99 38.58 -28.43
C LEU A 80 -3.94 38.21 -27.39
N ASP A 81 -3.06 39.19 -27.16
CA ASP A 81 -1.77 39.09 -26.49
C ASP A 81 -1.82 38.58 -25.03
N ILE A 82 -0.84 37.75 -24.68
CA ILE A 82 -0.55 37.32 -23.30
C ILE A 82 0.43 38.33 -22.66
N PRO A 83 0.08 38.96 -21.53
CA PRO A 83 1.08 39.48 -20.61
C PRO A 83 1.38 38.43 -19.54
N VAL A 84 2.65 38.03 -19.49
CA VAL A 84 3.26 37.28 -18.37
C VAL A 84 3.19 38.16 -17.12
N LEU A 85 2.44 37.72 -16.10
CA LEU A 85 2.47 38.33 -14.77
C LEU A 85 2.62 37.24 -13.71
N SER A 86 3.86 37.13 -13.24
CA SER A 86 4.25 36.53 -11.98
C SER A 86 3.66 37.31 -10.81
N SER A 87 2.84 36.66 -9.97
CA SER A 87 2.52 37.16 -8.64
C SER A 87 1.95 36.08 -7.71
N ARG A 88 2.84 35.58 -6.84
CA ARG A 88 2.72 35.62 -5.36
C ARG A 88 1.38 35.17 -4.71
N ALA A 89 1.50 34.08 -3.94
CA ALA A 89 0.86 33.83 -2.65
C ALA A 89 -0.66 34.10 -2.54
N GLN A 90 -1.47 33.10 -2.86
CA GLN A 90 -2.82 33.00 -2.32
C GLN A 90 -2.75 32.53 -0.86
N HIS A 91 -2.65 33.48 0.07
CA HIS A 91 -3.20 33.30 1.41
C HIS A 91 -4.70 33.10 1.25
N ASN A 92 -5.13 31.83 1.23
CA ASN A 92 -6.54 31.50 1.17
C ASN A 92 -7.18 31.87 2.51
N LYS A 93 -7.86 33.02 2.52
CA LYS A 93 -8.68 33.50 3.63
C LYS A 93 -9.83 32.49 3.77
N ARG A 94 -9.78 31.67 4.83
CA ARG A 94 -10.83 30.72 5.21
C ARG A 94 -12.19 31.44 5.14
N PRO A 95 -13.16 31.00 4.32
CA PRO A 95 -14.47 31.64 4.30
C PRO A 95 -15.07 31.50 5.69
N ALA A 96 -15.41 32.63 6.30
CA ALA A 96 -16.05 32.71 7.60
C ALA A 96 -17.48 32.19 7.48
N VAL A 97 -17.65 30.88 7.65
CA VAL A 97 -18.94 30.25 7.99
C VAL A 97 -18.77 29.70 9.40
N ALA A 98 -18.73 30.60 10.39
CA ALA A 98 -18.30 30.29 11.76
C ALA A 98 -19.35 30.65 12.82
N ASP A 99 -20.65 30.69 12.48
CA ASP A 99 -21.71 30.98 13.47
C ASP A 99 -22.82 29.90 13.59
N ASN A 100 -22.87 28.87 12.73
CA ASN A 100 -23.99 27.89 12.73
C ASN A 100 -23.60 26.43 12.99
N TYR A 101 -22.32 26.09 13.17
CA TYR A 101 -21.92 24.70 13.40
C TYR A 101 -21.61 24.46 14.88
N HIS A 102 -22.14 23.35 15.39
CA HIS A 102 -22.00 22.87 16.76
C HIS A 102 -21.40 21.45 16.80
N CYS A 103 -21.16 20.95 18.01
CA CYS A 103 -20.76 19.56 18.26
C CYS A 103 -21.94 18.61 18.11
N ILE A 104 -21.69 17.32 17.84
CA ILE A 104 -22.74 16.28 17.89
C ILE A 104 -22.62 15.39 19.13
N TRP A 105 -21.46 15.42 19.78
CA TRP A 105 -21.21 14.74 21.04
C TRP A 105 -20.21 15.50 21.90
N TYR A 106 -20.15 15.11 23.18
CA TYR A 106 -19.08 15.53 24.08
C TYR A 106 -18.99 14.61 25.31
N GLY A 107 -17.82 14.03 25.54
CA GLY A 107 -17.58 13.06 26.62
C GLY A 107 -18.12 11.66 26.31
N GLN A 108 -17.93 10.75 27.26
CA GLN A 108 -18.31 9.33 27.13
C GLN A 108 -19.41 8.99 28.15
N CYS A 109 -20.49 8.36 27.68
CA CYS A 109 -21.69 8.12 28.48
C CYS A 109 -22.06 6.65 28.62
N ASN A 110 -21.61 5.80 27.71
CA ASN A 110 -21.86 4.37 27.75
C ASN A 110 -20.56 3.61 27.47
N THR A 111 -20.49 2.39 27.99
CA THR A 111 -19.48 1.40 27.61
C THR A 111 -20.23 0.15 27.23
N ASP A 112 -20.10 -0.27 25.98
CA ASP A 112 -20.73 -1.49 25.51
C ASP A 112 -20.12 -2.69 26.25
N THR A 113 -20.97 -3.44 26.95
CA THR A 113 -20.53 -4.58 27.76
C THR A 113 -20.04 -5.76 26.94
N SER A 114 -20.39 -5.83 25.65
CA SER A 114 -20.00 -6.92 24.75
C SER A 114 -18.64 -6.68 24.11
N THR A 115 -18.38 -5.45 23.66
CA THR A 115 -17.14 -5.07 22.96
C THR A 115 -16.12 -4.38 23.87
N GLY A 116 -16.56 -3.79 24.99
CA GLY A 116 -15.73 -2.98 25.89
C GLY A 116 -15.51 -1.54 25.38
N HIS A 117 -16.14 -1.16 24.27
CA HIS A 117 -15.93 0.17 23.66
C HIS A 117 -16.73 1.26 24.37
N SER A 118 -16.09 2.43 24.54
CA SER A 118 -16.78 3.63 25.02
C SER A 118 -17.56 4.31 23.89
N GLN A 119 -18.81 4.67 24.15
CA GLN A 119 -19.67 5.44 23.24
C GLN A 119 -19.88 6.87 23.76
N ASN A 120 -19.95 7.80 22.81
CA ASN A 120 -19.96 9.23 23.09
C ASN A 120 -21.35 9.72 23.51
N CYS A 121 -21.40 10.64 24.47
CA CYS A 121 -22.65 11.27 24.90
C CYS A 121 -23.22 12.17 23.79
N LEU A 122 -24.53 12.14 23.56
CA LEU A 122 -25.17 13.10 22.68
C LEU A 122 -24.99 14.52 23.24
N TYR A 123 -24.58 15.47 22.38
CA TYR A 123 -24.41 16.86 22.75
C TYR A 123 -24.46 17.76 21.51
N ASP A 124 -25.38 18.71 21.49
CA ASP A 124 -25.69 19.62 20.37
C ASP A 124 -25.18 21.05 20.58
N GLY A 125 -24.36 21.28 21.62
CA GLY A 125 -23.88 22.61 21.97
C GLY A 125 -22.54 23.01 21.32
N PRO A 126 -22.02 24.20 21.67
CA PRO A 126 -20.77 24.71 21.13
C PRO A 126 -19.54 23.92 21.60
N ALA A 127 -18.46 24.01 20.83
CA ALA A 127 -17.16 23.44 21.21
C ALA A 127 -16.68 23.97 22.57
N LYS A 128 -16.14 23.07 23.41
CA LYS A 128 -15.74 23.39 24.79
C LYS A 128 -14.23 23.55 24.88
N PRO A 129 -13.74 24.40 25.81
CA PRO A 129 -12.31 24.59 26.01
C PRO A 129 -11.65 23.29 26.49
N LEU A 130 -10.57 22.90 25.81
CA LEU A 130 -9.79 21.72 26.12
C LEU A 130 -8.77 21.99 27.23
N ASP A 131 -8.62 21.03 28.13
CA ASP A 131 -7.69 21.08 29.24
C ASP A 131 -6.22 20.90 28.79
N LYS A 132 -5.26 21.15 29.69
CA LYS A 132 -3.84 21.06 29.36
C LYS A 132 -3.39 19.65 28.96
N ILE A 133 -3.97 18.60 29.56
CA ILE A 133 -3.60 17.22 29.26
C ILE A 133 -4.12 16.84 27.87
N GLY A 134 -5.38 17.17 27.56
CA GLY A 134 -5.96 16.96 26.25
C GLY A 134 -5.17 17.69 25.14
N LYS A 135 -4.73 18.92 25.39
CA LYS A 135 -3.92 19.69 24.43
C LYS A 135 -2.62 18.97 24.01
N VAL A 136 -1.95 18.26 24.91
CA VAL A 136 -0.72 17.51 24.59
C VAL A 136 -1.02 16.37 23.62
N ILE A 137 -2.11 15.62 23.84
CA ILE A 137 -2.52 14.52 22.95
C ILE A 137 -2.97 15.08 21.60
N LEU A 138 -3.73 16.18 21.62
CA LEU A 138 -4.18 16.86 20.42
C LEU A 138 -2.98 17.36 19.59
N GLN A 139 -1.93 17.89 20.22
CA GLN A 139 -0.71 18.32 19.54
C GLN A 139 0.03 17.16 18.86
N LYS A 140 0.04 15.98 19.50
CA LYS A 140 0.67 14.77 18.96
C LYS A 140 0.02 14.31 17.66
N TRP A 141 -1.31 14.18 17.65
CA TRP A 141 -2.03 13.56 16.53
C TRP A 141 -2.74 14.55 15.59
N CYS A 142 -3.29 15.62 16.14
CA CYS A 142 -4.19 16.56 15.47
C CYS A 142 -3.65 18.01 15.47
N PRO A 143 -2.40 18.27 15.05
CA PRO A 143 -1.83 19.61 15.09
C PRO A 143 -2.57 20.62 14.22
N HIS A 144 -3.36 20.16 13.24
CA HIS A 144 -4.18 21.01 12.37
C HIS A 144 -5.42 21.58 13.06
N LEU A 145 -5.81 21.04 14.22
CA LEU A 145 -6.91 21.58 15.05
C LEU A 145 -6.43 22.61 16.08
N LEU A 146 -5.11 22.78 16.23
CA LEU A 146 -4.56 23.81 17.11
C LEU A 146 -4.63 25.19 16.44
N PRO A 147 -4.93 26.25 17.20
CA PRO A 147 -4.84 27.62 16.71
C PRO A 147 -3.39 27.94 16.32
N SER A 148 -3.22 28.84 15.35
CA SER A 148 -1.89 29.27 14.88
C SER A 148 -1.08 30.00 15.96
N THR A 149 -1.76 30.54 16.98
CA THR A 149 -1.18 31.19 18.16
C THR A 149 -1.31 30.26 19.37
N GLY A 150 -0.18 29.88 19.97
CA GLY A 150 -0.11 28.83 21.01
C GLY A 150 -0.81 29.14 22.33
N ASP A 151 -1.15 30.40 22.59
CA ASP A 151 -1.73 30.85 23.87
C ASP A 151 -3.27 30.89 23.89
N GLU A 152 -3.93 30.70 22.75
CA GLU A 152 -5.39 30.75 22.68
C GLU A 152 -6.04 29.50 23.31
N PRO A 153 -7.22 29.65 23.95
CA PRO A 153 -8.00 28.50 24.39
C PRO A 153 -8.42 27.69 23.15
N VAL A 154 -8.02 26.41 23.13
CA VAL A 154 -8.39 25.48 22.06
C VAL A 154 -9.76 24.94 22.41
N SER A 155 -10.76 25.18 21.57
CA SER A 155 -12.11 24.63 21.73
C SER A 155 -12.31 23.42 20.82
N THR A 156 -12.73 22.29 21.38
CA THR A 156 -12.94 21.03 20.67
C THR A 156 -14.30 20.41 21.02
N CYS A 157 -14.78 19.52 20.15
CA CYS A 157 -15.96 18.69 20.42
C CYS A 157 -15.61 17.36 21.10
N CYS A 158 -14.44 17.28 21.73
CA CYS A 158 -13.99 16.11 22.46
C CYS A 158 -13.31 16.50 23.77
N ASP A 159 -13.42 15.63 24.78
CA ASP A 159 -12.74 15.77 26.06
C ASP A 159 -11.43 14.96 26.12
N THR A 160 -10.70 15.08 27.23
CA THR A 160 -9.44 14.37 27.46
C THR A 160 -9.58 12.85 27.39
N LYS A 161 -10.71 12.29 27.86
CA LYS A 161 -10.93 10.83 27.86
C LYS A 161 -11.16 10.32 26.44
N GLN A 162 -11.92 11.05 25.63
CA GLN A 162 -12.09 10.76 24.21
C GLN A 162 -10.75 10.83 23.48
N LEU A 163 -9.91 11.83 23.78
CA LEU A 163 -8.56 11.93 23.22
C LEU A 163 -7.63 10.78 23.65
N GLN A 164 -7.74 10.28 24.88
CA GLN A 164 -6.98 9.10 25.32
C GLN A 164 -7.39 7.82 24.58
N ASN A 165 -8.69 7.64 24.35
CA ASN A 165 -9.18 6.53 23.53
C ASN A 165 -8.71 6.68 22.08
N LEU A 166 -8.79 7.89 21.53
CA LEU A 166 -8.27 8.21 20.19
C LEU A 166 -6.76 7.92 20.09
N ASP A 167 -5.95 8.31 21.09
CA ASP A 167 -4.52 8.00 21.14
C ASP A 167 -4.27 6.48 21.09
N THR A 168 -5.06 5.70 21.81
CA THR A 168 -4.96 4.25 21.82
C THR A 168 -5.32 3.65 20.46
N SER A 169 -6.45 4.06 19.86
CA SER A 169 -6.88 3.60 18.54
C SER A 169 -5.90 3.98 17.42
N ILE A 170 -5.41 5.22 17.42
CA ILE A 170 -4.43 5.69 16.44
C ILE A 170 -3.09 4.96 16.64
N THR A 171 -2.66 4.71 17.88
CA THR A 171 -1.41 3.95 18.15
C THR A 171 -1.53 2.51 17.65
N MET A 172 -2.70 1.89 17.78
CA MET A 172 -2.96 0.57 17.22
C MET A 172 -2.86 0.58 15.69
N ALA A 173 -3.50 1.54 15.02
CA ALA A 173 -3.40 1.70 13.57
C ALA A 173 -1.95 1.96 13.13
N ALA A 174 -1.20 2.78 13.87
CA ALA A 174 0.20 3.07 13.62
C ALA A 174 1.06 1.80 13.60
N GLY A 175 0.71 0.76 14.37
CA GLY A 175 1.36 -0.55 14.31
C GLY A 175 1.45 -1.14 12.91
N PHE A 176 0.49 -0.81 12.03
CA PHE A 176 0.43 -1.29 10.64
C PHE A 176 0.90 -0.25 9.62
N ILE A 177 0.49 1.02 9.77
CA ILE A 177 0.67 2.02 8.70
C ILE A 177 1.78 3.06 8.94
N GLN A 178 2.44 3.06 10.10
CA GLN A 178 3.43 4.10 10.45
C GLN A 178 4.67 4.15 9.55
N ARG A 179 4.94 3.09 8.77
CA ARG A 179 6.05 3.06 7.81
C ARG A 179 5.92 4.10 6.71
N CYS A 180 4.70 4.54 6.40
CA CYS A 180 4.42 5.64 5.49
C CYS A 180 3.81 6.82 6.26
N PRO A 181 4.60 7.88 6.56
CA PRO A 181 4.11 9.03 7.31
C PRO A 181 2.93 9.75 6.66
N ALA A 182 2.87 9.79 5.32
CA ALA A 182 1.77 10.40 4.58
C ALA A 182 0.44 9.66 4.82
N CYS A 183 0.46 8.32 4.69
CA CYS A 183 -0.69 7.47 5.02
C CYS A 183 -1.15 7.69 6.47
N MET A 184 -0.21 7.61 7.42
CA MET A 184 -0.50 7.82 8.84
C MET A 184 -1.10 9.20 9.12
N ARG A 185 -0.58 10.25 8.48
CA ARG A 185 -1.07 11.63 8.61
C ARG A 185 -2.51 11.75 8.10
N ASN A 186 -2.80 11.18 6.93
CA ASN A 186 -4.13 11.25 6.33
C ASN A 186 -5.15 10.54 7.22
N LEU A 187 -4.85 9.31 7.68
CA LEU A 187 -5.77 8.56 8.55
C LEU A 187 -5.94 9.23 9.92
N ALA A 188 -4.86 9.67 10.56
CA ALA A 188 -4.94 10.38 11.83
C ALA A 188 -5.79 11.65 11.70
N ARG A 189 -5.62 12.41 10.61
CA ARG A 189 -6.42 13.60 10.34
C ARG A 189 -7.91 13.29 10.22
N HIS A 190 -8.26 12.24 9.50
CA HIS A 190 -9.64 11.77 9.37
C HIS A 190 -10.28 11.52 10.75
N LEU A 191 -9.60 10.73 11.59
CA LEU A 191 -10.09 10.38 12.93
C LEU A 191 -10.16 11.61 13.86
N CYS A 192 -9.18 12.52 13.77
CA CYS A 192 -9.17 13.78 14.51
C CYS A 192 -10.35 14.68 14.12
N ASP A 193 -10.59 14.88 12.82
CA ASP A 193 -11.66 15.75 12.32
C ASP A 193 -13.02 15.17 12.72
N MET A 194 -13.23 13.87 12.52
CA MET A 194 -14.43 13.18 12.98
C MET A 194 -14.65 13.33 14.50
N THR A 195 -13.60 13.12 15.31
CA THR A 195 -13.74 13.02 16.77
C THR A 195 -13.81 14.36 17.49
N CYS A 196 -13.05 15.35 17.03
CA CYS A 196 -12.73 16.54 17.82
C CYS A 196 -12.99 17.88 17.10
N SER A 197 -13.32 17.88 15.80
CA SER A 197 -13.55 19.12 15.05
C SER A 197 -14.61 20.00 15.74
N PRO A 198 -14.40 21.32 15.88
CA PRO A 198 -15.39 22.22 16.47
C PRO A 198 -16.64 22.42 15.60
N SER A 199 -16.67 21.84 14.39
CA SER A 199 -17.73 21.99 13.39
C SER A 199 -18.28 20.64 12.93
N GLN A 200 -18.38 19.65 13.84
CA GLN A 200 -18.83 18.30 13.52
C GLN A 200 -20.20 18.24 12.80
N SER A 201 -21.18 19.01 13.28
CA SER A 201 -22.53 19.09 12.69
C SER A 201 -22.54 19.49 11.21
N ARG A 202 -21.44 20.06 10.69
CA ARG A 202 -21.29 20.38 9.26
C ARG A 202 -21.26 19.14 8.37
N PHE A 203 -20.67 18.04 8.83
CA PHE A 203 -20.37 16.87 8.00
C PHE A 203 -20.76 15.53 8.65
N ILE A 204 -21.39 15.55 9.82
CA ILE A 204 -21.85 14.34 10.50
C ILE A 204 -23.33 14.48 10.84
N ASN A 205 -24.10 13.44 10.48
CA ASN A 205 -25.52 13.29 10.81
C ASN A 205 -25.70 12.13 11.79
N VAL A 206 -26.31 12.36 12.95
CA VAL A 206 -26.57 11.30 13.94
C VAL A 206 -27.85 10.57 13.54
N THR A 207 -27.75 9.28 13.24
CA THR A 207 -28.90 8.47 12.76
C THR A 207 -29.56 7.67 13.87
N GLU A 208 -28.82 7.30 14.91
CA GLU A 208 -29.36 6.51 16.03
C GLU A 208 -28.77 6.98 17.37
N VAL A 209 -29.68 7.15 18.33
CA VAL A 209 -29.37 7.53 19.72
C VAL A 209 -30.04 6.52 20.64
N GLU A 210 -29.27 6.00 21.59
CA GLU A 210 -29.74 5.06 22.61
C GLU A 210 -29.51 5.61 24.03
N LYS A 211 -30.04 4.92 25.04
CA LYS A 211 -29.91 5.31 26.45
C LYS A 211 -29.10 4.28 27.22
N SER A 212 -28.10 4.75 27.96
CA SER A 212 -27.30 3.93 28.86
C SER A 212 -28.16 3.42 30.04
N LYS A 213 -27.61 2.49 30.83
CA LYS A 213 -28.26 1.99 32.05
C LYS A 213 -28.52 3.11 33.08
N GLU A 214 -27.69 4.16 33.06
CA GLU A 214 -27.85 5.36 33.89
C GLU A 214 -28.79 6.41 33.27
N GLY A 215 -29.45 6.09 32.15
CA GLY A 215 -30.41 6.97 31.47
C GLY A 215 -29.78 8.09 30.65
N LYS A 216 -28.47 8.04 30.37
CA LYS A 216 -27.78 9.03 29.54
C LYS A 216 -27.89 8.68 28.06
N GLU A 217 -28.17 9.66 27.23
CA GLU A 217 -28.25 9.49 25.78
C GLU A 217 -26.84 9.42 25.16
N PHE A 218 -26.62 8.43 24.30
CA PHE A 218 -25.35 8.22 23.59
C PHE A 218 -25.59 7.94 22.10
N VAL A 219 -24.60 8.27 21.29
CA VAL A 219 -24.64 8.07 19.83
C VAL A 219 -24.31 6.61 19.51
N ASN A 220 -25.25 5.91 18.85
CA ASN A 220 -25.10 4.50 18.47
C ASN A 220 -24.82 4.30 16.98
N ALA A 221 -25.34 5.19 16.13
CA ALA A 221 -25.03 5.19 14.70
C ALA A 221 -25.03 6.60 14.12
N LEU A 222 -24.22 6.81 13.09
CA LEU A 222 -24.15 8.06 12.34
C LEU A 222 -23.79 7.87 10.87
N GLU A 223 -24.03 8.91 10.10
CA GLU A 223 -23.53 9.10 8.74
C GLU A 223 -22.46 10.17 8.72
N LEU A 224 -21.33 9.87 8.08
CA LEU A 224 -20.22 10.80 7.88
C LEU A 224 -20.11 11.16 6.41
N TYR A 225 -20.35 12.42 6.09
CA TYR A 225 -20.24 12.99 4.74
C TYR A 225 -18.80 13.40 4.47
N VAL A 226 -18.19 12.83 3.44
CA VAL A 226 -16.77 13.03 3.11
C VAL A 226 -16.59 13.02 1.60
N THR A 227 -15.60 13.75 1.10
CA THR A 227 -15.34 13.81 -0.34
C THR A 227 -14.78 12.50 -0.88
N ASP A 228 -15.18 12.14 -2.10
CA ASP A 228 -14.65 10.97 -2.80
C ASP A 228 -13.15 11.14 -3.09
N THR A 229 -12.74 12.37 -3.36
CA THR A 229 -11.34 12.76 -3.52
C THR A 229 -10.52 12.46 -2.27
N TYR A 230 -11.04 12.76 -1.07
CA TYR A 230 -10.36 12.49 0.18
C TYR A 230 -10.26 11.00 0.52
N ILE A 231 -11.35 10.25 0.37
CA ILE A 231 -11.35 8.80 0.58
C ILE A 231 -10.35 8.12 -0.37
N SER A 232 -10.42 8.45 -1.66
CA SER A 232 -9.55 7.87 -2.68
C SER A 232 -8.09 8.28 -2.50
N GLY A 233 -7.81 9.55 -2.17
CA GLY A 233 -6.45 10.01 -1.92
C GLY A 233 -5.83 9.39 -0.67
N THR A 234 -6.61 9.26 0.42
CA THR A 234 -6.16 8.60 1.64
C THR A 234 -5.86 7.12 1.38
N TYR A 235 -6.76 6.41 0.69
CA TYR A 235 -6.52 5.02 0.27
C TYR A 235 -5.25 4.89 -0.60
N ASN A 236 -5.09 5.74 -1.61
CA ASN A 236 -3.94 5.70 -2.51
C ASN A 236 -2.61 5.95 -1.79
N SER A 237 -2.62 6.76 -0.73
CA SER A 237 -1.43 6.96 0.11
C SER A 237 -1.06 5.73 0.95
N CYS A 238 -1.99 4.81 1.17
CA CYS A 238 -1.87 3.66 2.07
C CYS A 238 -1.82 2.29 1.37
N LYS A 239 -2.27 2.19 0.11
CA LYS A 239 -2.54 0.90 -0.56
C LYS A 239 -1.36 -0.06 -0.67
N GLN A 240 -0.12 0.47 -0.67
CA GLN A 240 1.11 -0.30 -0.84
C GLN A 240 1.93 -0.41 0.46
N VAL A 241 1.43 0.12 1.57
CA VAL A 241 2.16 0.10 2.84
C VAL A 241 2.31 -1.35 3.31
N SER A 242 3.55 -1.76 3.55
CA SER A 242 3.89 -3.12 3.97
C SER A 242 3.89 -3.28 5.49
N VAL A 243 3.61 -4.47 5.99
CA VAL A 243 3.76 -4.87 7.40
C VAL A 243 4.83 -5.96 7.48
N PRO A 244 6.10 -5.60 7.77
CA PRO A 244 7.22 -6.54 7.67
C PRO A 244 7.12 -7.78 8.57
N SER A 245 6.45 -7.66 9.71
CA SER A 245 6.28 -8.77 10.67
C SER A 245 5.39 -9.90 10.13
N THR A 246 4.45 -9.59 9.24
CA THR A 246 3.54 -10.57 8.62
C THR A 246 3.88 -10.85 7.16
N GLY A 247 4.67 -9.97 6.52
CA GLY A 247 4.95 -10.04 5.08
C GLY A 247 3.75 -9.65 4.20
N GLN A 248 2.69 -9.09 4.80
CA GLN A 248 1.46 -8.68 4.12
C GLN A 248 1.41 -7.15 3.95
N LEU A 249 0.44 -6.66 3.19
CA LEU A 249 0.14 -5.23 3.14
C LEU A 249 -0.70 -4.82 4.34
N ALA A 250 -0.62 -3.56 4.76
CA ALA A 250 -1.43 -3.04 5.86
C ALA A 250 -2.93 -3.19 5.59
N LEU A 251 -3.36 -2.98 4.34
CA LEU A 251 -4.75 -3.17 3.94
C LEU A 251 -5.20 -4.63 3.89
N ASP A 252 -4.30 -5.63 3.94
CA ASP A 252 -4.70 -7.02 4.16
C ASP A 252 -5.30 -7.22 5.56
N LEU A 253 -4.88 -6.40 6.53
CA LEU A 253 -5.34 -6.44 7.91
C LEU A 253 -6.44 -5.41 8.21
N MET A 254 -6.50 -4.33 7.42
CA MET A 254 -7.38 -3.19 7.66
C MET A 254 -8.57 -3.11 6.71
N CYS A 255 -8.75 -4.05 5.77
CA CYS A 255 -9.85 -4.05 4.80
C CYS A 255 -10.76 -5.29 4.93
N GLY A 256 -10.86 -5.86 6.14
CA GLY A 256 -11.70 -7.02 6.44
C GLY A 256 -11.45 -8.21 5.52
N ASP A 257 -12.51 -8.95 5.21
CA ASP A 257 -12.44 -10.19 4.41
C ASP A 257 -12.02 -9.96 2.94
N TRP A 258 -12.01 -8.71 2.46
CA TRP A 258 -11.59 -8.42 1.10
C TRP A 258 -10.06 -8.53 0.93
N GLY A 259 -9.30 -8.27 1.99
CA GLY A 259 -7.84 -8.12 1.93
C GLY A 259 -7.38 -7.03 0.94
N ALA A 260 -6.08 -6.79 0.83
CA ALA A 260 -5.54 -5.72 -0.02
C ALA A 260 -5.87 -5.94 -1.51
N SER A 261 -5.86 -7.19 -1.98
CA SER A 261 -6.08 -7.54 -3.39
C SER A 261 -7.47 -7.17 -3.95
N ARG A 262 -8.52 -7.16 -3.10
CA ARG A 262 -9.90 -6.81 -3.48
C ARG A 262 -10.42 -5.59 -2.74
N CYS A 263 -9.54 -4.90 -2.03
CA CYS A 263 -9.85 -3.67 -1.33
C CYS A 263 -10.04 -2.52 -2.32
N SER A 264 -11.01 -1.66 -2.04
CA SER A 264 -11.22 -0.39 -2.75
C SER A 264 -11.31 0.72 -1.70
N PRO A 265 -11.16 2.00 -2.07
CA PRO A 265 -11.27 3.11 -1.12
C PRO A 265 -12.55 3.01 -0.28
N MET A 266 -13.69 2.79 -0.94
CA MET A 266 -14.98 2.66 -0.25
C MET A 266 -15.02 1.47 0.70
N LYS A 267 -14.61 0.28 0.25
CA LYS A 267 -14.60 -0.93 1.10
C LYS A 267 -13.76 -0.77 2.36
N TRP A 268 -12.61 -0.10 2.25
CA TRP A 268 -11.75 0.17 3.38
C TRP A 268 -12.45 1.06 4.42
N PHE A 269 -13.02 2.18 3.97
CA PHE A 269 -13.75 3.08 4.87
C PHE A 269 -15.01 2.43 5.43
N THR A 270 -15.76 1.67 4.64
CA THR A 270 -16.89 0.86 5.12
C THR A 270 -16.46 -0.07 6.25
N PHE A 271 -15.36 -0.82 6.09
CA PHE A 271 -14.85 -1.68 7.15
C PHE A 271 -14.39 -0.92 8.40
N MET A 272 -13.78 0.25 8.25
CA MET A 272 -13.42 1.12 9.38
C MET A 272 -14.63 1.65 10.16
N GLY A 273 -15.81 1.69 9.54
CA GLY A 273 -17.04 2.15 10.17
C GLY A 273 -18.06 1.05 10.50
N ASP A 274 -17.76 -0.21 10.19
CA ASP A 274 -18.65 -1.34 10.39
C ASP A 274 -18.51 -1.90 11.81
N ALA A 275 -19.49 -1.62 12.68
CA ALA A 275 -19.44 -2.08 14.07
C ALA A 275 -19.73 -3.59 14.21
N HIS A 276 -20.36 -4.21 13.23
CA HIS A 276 -20.71 -5.62 13.27
C HIS A 276 -19.53 -6.51 12.88
N ASN A 277 -18.82 -6.13 11.80
CA ASN A 277 -17.74 -6.95 11.24
C ASN A 277 -16.34 -6.53 11.70
N ASN A 278 -16.18 -5.34 12.30
CA ASN A 278 -14.90 -4.87 12.79
C ASN A 278 -14.92 -4.67 14.32
N PRO A 279 -14.23 -5.53 15.09
CA PRO A 279 -14.22 -5.46 16.54
C PRO A 279 -13.48 -4.23 17.09
N TYR A 280 -12.81 -3.44 16.25
CA TYR A 280 -12.15 -2.19 16.63
C TYR A 280 -13.04 -0.96 16.44
N THR A 281 -14.20 -1.12 15.81
CA THR A 281 -15.16 -0.04 15.58
C THR A 281 -16.11 0.07 16.77
N PRO A 282 -16.18 1.23 17.47
CA PRO A 282 -16.95 1.34 18.70
C PRO A 282 -18.47 1.40 18.51
N PHE A 283 -18.94 1.90 17.36
CA PHE A 283 -20.35 2.06 17.00
C PHE A 283 -20.46 2.30 15.49
N GLN A 284 -21.65 2.16 14.91
CA GLN A 284 -21.80 2.16 13.45
C GLN A 284 -21.53 3.54 12.83
N ILE A 285 -20.61 3.60 11.86
CA ILE A 285 -20.25 4.81 11.11
C ILE A 285 -20.45 4.52 9.62
N THR A 286 -21.48 5.11 9.04
CA THR A 286 -21.78 4.97 7.61
C THR A 286 -21.11 6.09 6.83
N TYR A 287 -20.13 5.76 5.99
CA TYR A 287 -19.46 6.73 5.13
C TYR A 287 -20.28 7.04 3.88
N VAL A 288 -20.58 8.33 3.67
CA VAL A 288 -21.33 8.83 2.51
C VAL A 288 -20.39 9.66 1.63
N PRO A 289 -19.80 9.08 0.56
CA PRO A 289 -18.91 9.79 -0.33
C PRO A 289 -19.71 10.76 -1.22
N THR A 290 -19.42 12.06 -1.10
CA THR A 290 -20.03 13.09 -1.94
C THR A 290 -19.09 14.27 -2.13
N ASN A 291 -18.99 14.77 -3.37
CA ASN A 291 -18.17 15.94 -3.70
C ASN A 291 -18.96 17.25 -3.61
N THR A 292 -20.29 17.17 -3.48
CA THR A 292 -21.19 18.31 -3.36
C THR A 292 -21.94 18.24 -2.03
N PRO A 293 -22.37 19.38 -1.46
CA PRO A 293 -23.24 19.38 -0.29
C PRO A 293 -24.52 18.55 -0.53
N VAL A 294 -24.94 17.83 0.51
CA VAL A 294 -26.17 17.02 0.51
C VAL A 294 -27.04 17.56 1.64
N ALA A 295 -28.21 18.12 1.29
CA ALA A 295 -29.05 18.87 2.23
C ALA A 295 -28.24 19.98 2.94
N GLU A 296 -28.28 20.06 4.28
CA GLU A 296 -27.47 20.97 5.08
C GLU A 296 -26.01 20.52 5.29
N PHE A 297 -25.65 19.29 4.91
CA PHE A 297 -24.32 18.73 5.18
C PHE A 297 -23.33 19.10 4.08
N ILE A 298 -22.21 19.70 4.49
CA ILE A 298 -21.08 19.99 3.62
C ILE A 298 -20.00 18.93 3.91
N PRO A 299 -19.59 18.13 2.91
CA PRO A 299 -18.66 17.03 3.15
C PRO A 299 -17.33 17.48 3.75
N LEU A 300 -16.71 16.57 4.50
CA LEU A 300 -15.36 16.72 5.00
C LEU A 300 -14.37 16.59 3.84
N ASP A 301 -13.54 17.62 3.63
CA ASP A 301 -12.49 17.64 2.59
C ASP A 301 -11.15 18.16 3.18
N PRO A 302 -10.45 17.35 3.99
CA PRO A 302 -9.15 17.69 4.54
C PRO A 302 -8.07 17.64 3.46
N VAL A 303 -6.96 18.35 3.70
CA VAL A 303 -5.78 18.25 2.84
C VAL A 303 -5.20 16.84 2.91
N ILE A 304 -4.97 16.25 1.73
CA ILE A 304 -4.37 14.93 1.54
C ILE A 304 -2.89 15.13 1.27
N THR A 305 -2.02 14.43 2.00
CA THR A 305 -0.60 14.34 1.65
C THR A 305 -0.39 13.09 0.80
N PRO A 306 0.03 13.20 -0.47
CA PRO A 306 0.31 12.04 -1.29
C PRO A 306 1.58 11.33 -0.81
N CYS A 307 1.73 10.03 -1.08
CA CYS A 307 2.80 9.24 -0.47
C CYS A 307 4.20 9.57 -0.99
N ASN A 308 4.32 10.24 -2.14
CA ASN A 308 5.57 10.74 -2.71
C ASN A 308 5.99 12.12 -2.18
N GLU A 309 5.20 12.76 -1.31
CA GLU A 309 5.53 14.05 -0.70
C GLU A 309 5.86 13.91 0.79
N SER A 310 6.73 14.80 1.28
CA SER A 310 7.06 14.86 2.70
C SER A 310 5.94 15.52 3.51
N VAL A 311 5.65 14.97 4.70
CA VAL A 311 4.63 15.52 5.61
C VAL A 311 5.16 16.75 6.33
N SER A 312 6.45 16.75 6.67
CA SER A 312 7.13 17.88 7.32
C SER A 312 8.66 17.74 7.15
N ALA A 313 9.43 18.75 7.58
CA ALA A 313 10.89 18.70 7.52
C ALA A 313 11.50 17.47 8.22
N ASN A 314 10.82 16.95 9.24
CA ASN A 314 11.26 15.78 10.01
C ASN A 314 10.62 14.46 9.56
N LEU A 315 9.61 14.52 8.68
CA LEU A 315 8.85 13.37 8.21
C LEU A 315 8.94 13.30 6.68
N PRO A 316 9.90 12.53 6.14
CA PRO A 316 10.13 12.44 4.70
C PRO A 316 8.98 11.74 3.98
N ALA A 317 9.03 11.78 2.65
CA ALA A 317 8.12 11.01 1.79
C ALA A 317 8.27 9.49 2.05
N CYS A 318 7.23 8.74 1.67
CA CYS A 318 7.22 7.29 1.85
C CYS A 318 8.20 6.61 0.90
N SER A 319 8.77 5.49 1.35
CA SER A 319 9.71 4.70 0.55
C SER A 319 9.02 4.08 -0.66
N CYS A 320 9.76 3.81 -1.74
CA CYS A 320 9.26 3.13 -2.94
C CYS A 320 8.58 1.77 -2.62
N LEU A 321 9.06 1.06 -1.59
CA LEU A 321 8.47 -0.21 -1.14
C LEU A 321 7.05 -0.04 -0.58
N ASP A 322 6.79 1.09 0.09
CA ASP A 322 5.51 1.40 0.73
C ASP A 322 4.63 2.33 -0.15
N CYS A 323 5.16 2.81 -1.29
CA CYS A 323 4.54 3.77 -2.20
C CYS A 323 5.15 3.68 -3.60
N GLU A 324 4.44 3.07 -4.55
CA GLU A 324 4.90 2.87 -5.93
C GLU A 324 5.22 4.18 -6.65
N VAL A 325 4.46 5.26 -6.38
CA VAL A 325 4.70 6.57 -7.02
C VAL A 325 5.96 7.27 -6.51
N SER A 326 6.58 6.77 -5.44
CA SER A 326 7.92 7.21 -5.00
C SER A 326 9.06 6.49 -5.73
N CYS A 327 8.77 5.48 -6.56
CA CYS A 327 9.80 4.70 -7.25
C CYS A 327 10.39 5.48 -8.44
N PRO A 328 11.71 5.41 -8.64
CA PRO A 328 12.31 5.93 -9.86
C PRO A 328 11.85 5.08 -11.06
N VAL A 329 11.58 5.73 -12.18
CA VAL A 329 11.27 5.03 -13.43
C VAL A 329 12.53 4.30 -13.89
N PRO A 330 12.48 2.98 -14.14
CA PRO A 330 13.65 2.24 -14.58
C PRO A 330 14.12 2.77 -15.95
N PRO A 331 15.44 2.75 -16.23
CA PRO A 331 15.93 3.10 -17.55
C PRO A 331 15.33 2.14 -18.60
N PRO A 332 15.15 2.58 -19.85
CA PRO A 332 14.65 1.72 -20.91
C PRO A 332 15.56 0.50 -21.04
N GLU A 333 14.95 -0.66 -21.28
CA GLU A 333 15.70 -1.89 -21.49
C GLU A 333 16.71 -1.70 -22.62
N PRO A 334 17.96 -2.18 -22.46
CA PRO A 334 18.92 -2.13 -23.54
C PRO A 334 18.35 -2.87 -24.74
N ALA A 335 18.54 -2.31 -25.94
CA ALA A 335 18.11 -2.97 -27.16
C ALA A 335 18.65 -4.42 -27.18
N PRO A 336 17.83 -5.40 -27.60
CA PRO A 336 18.29 -6.78 -27.68
C PRO A 336 19.55 -6.83 -28.56
N ALA A 337 20.48 -7.73 -28.22
CA ALA A 337 21.68 -7.91 -29.02
C ALA A 337 21.29 -8.08 -30.49
N ALA A 338 21.94 -7.33 -31.37
CA ALA A 338 21.64 -7.40 -32.79
C ALA A 338 21.76 -8.86 -33.25
N PRO A 339 20.78 -9.39 -34.02
CA PRO A 339 20.89 -10.72 -34.56
C PRO A 339 22.17 -10.82 -35.40
N PHE A 340 22.84 -11.97 -35.33
CA PHE A 340 24.03 -12.22 -36.13
C PHE A 340 23.60 -12.36 -37.59
N ILE A 341 23.63 -11.25 -38.33
CA ILE A 341 23.25 -11.17 -39.74
C ILE A 341 24.49 -10.92 -40.58
N VAL A 342 24.70 -11.76 -41.58
CA VAL A 342 25.76 -11.60 -42.59
C VAL A 342 25.07 -11.45 -43.95
N LEU A 343 25.28 -10.32 -44.63
CA LEU A 343 24.68 -10.01 -45.94
C LEU A 343 23.13 -10.07 -46.00
N GLY A 344 22.45 -9.79 -44.88
CA GLY A 344 20.98 -9.82 -44.82
C GLY A 344 20.37 -11.21 -44.58
N ILE A 345 21.20 -12.23 -44.37
CA ILE A 345 20.81 -13.61 -44.05
C ILE A 345 21.31 -13.93 -42.63
N ASP A 346 20.65 -14.86 -41.93
CA ASP A 346 21.15 -15.37 -40.65
C ASP A 346 22.59 -15.87 -40.83
N GLY A 347 23.51 -15.32 -40.03
CA GLY A 347 24.93 -15.66 -40.16
C GLY A 347 25.21 -17.13 -39.84
N VAL A 348 24.35 -17.80 -39.06
CA VAL A 348 24.42 -19.26 -38.86
C VAL A 348 24.12 -19.99 -40.17
N GLU A 349 23.13 -19.53 -40.93
CA GLU A 349 22.78 -20.09 -42.24
C GLU A 349 23.96 -19.92 -43.22
N VAL A 350 24.58 -18.74 -43.25
CA VAL A 350 25.78 -18.48 -44.08
C VAL A 350 26.94 -19.41 -43.71
N ILE A 351 27.22 -19.59 -42.41
CA ILE A 351 28.27 -20.50 -41.93
C ILE A 351 27.98 -21.94 -42.38
N MET A 352 26.74 -22.40 -42.23
CA MET A 352 26.35 -23.78 -42.60
C MET A 352 26.48 -24.03 -44.10
N VAL A 353 26.13 -23.05 -44.95
CA VAL A 353 26.32 -23.15 -46.41
C VAL A 353 27.80 -23.22 -46.76
N ILE A 354 28.66 -22.39 -46.16
CA ILE A 354 30.11 -22.43 -46.40
C ILE A 354 30.69 -23.79 -46.02
N LEU A 355 30.34 -24.31 -44.84
CA LEU A 355 30.78 -25.63 -44.38
C LEU A 355 30.35 -26.75 -45.33
N PHE A 356 29.11 -26.69 -45.83
CA PHE A 356 28.59 -27.67 -46.79
C PHE A 356 29.34 -27.63 -48.14
N VAL A 357 29.57 -26.43 -48.70
CA VAL A 357 30.29 -26.28 -49.97
C VAL A 357 31.72 -26.76 -49.85
N VAL A 358 32.45 -26.36 -48.81
CA VAL A 358 33.83 -26.79 -48.58
C VAL A 358 33.89 -28.30 -48.35
N GLY A 359 33.00 -28.86 -47.53
CA GLY A 359 32.92 -30.30 -47.29
C GLY A 359 32.64 -31.10 -48.56
N THR A 360 31.74 -30.61 -49.41
CA THR A 360 31.42 -31.26 -50.70
C THR A 360 32.61 -31.20 -51.66
N ILE A 361 33.29 -30.06 -51.78
CA ILE A 361 34.49 -29.93 -52.63
C ILE A 361 35.58 -30.90 -52.15
N LEU A 362 35.85 -30.95 -50.85
CA LEU A 362 36.83 -31.88 -50.30
C LEU A 362 36.45 -33.34 -50.57
N PHE A 363 35.18 -33.69 -50.37
CA PHE A 363 34.68 -35.04 -50.66
C PHE A 363 34.83 -35.40 -52.15
N LEU A 364 34.45 -34.51 -53.05
CA LEU A 364 34.59 -34.73 -54.49
C LEU A 364 36.06 -34.81 -54.91
N LEU A 365 36.96 -33.99 -54.35
CA LEU A 365 38.40 -34.11 -54.60
C LEU A 365 38.94 -35.47 -54.13
N VAL A 366 38.50 -35.97 -52.98
CA VAL A 366 38.88 -37.31 -52.52
C VAL A 366 38.36 -38.39 -53.47
N VAL A 367 37.12 -38.29 -53.95
CA VAL A 367 36.53 -39.30 -54.85
C VAL A 367 37.13 -39.25 -56.27
N PHE A 368 37.37 -38.06 -56.82
CA PHE A 368 37.83 -37.90 -58.20
C PHE A 368 39.36 -37.87 -58.36
N CYS A 369 40.09 -37.38 -57.36
CA CYS A 369 41.57 -37.33 -57.40
C CYS A 369 42.24 -38.53 -56.72
N TRP A 370 41.48 -39.51 -56.21
CA TRP A 370 42.01 -40.82 -55.85
C TRP A 370 41.63 -41.80 -56.96
N PRO A 371 42.52 -42.08 -57.92
CA PRO A 371 42.23 -43.05 -58.97
C PRO A 371 41.95 -44.39 -58.31
N SER A 372 40.78 -44.97 -58.58
CA SER A 372 40.60 -46.42 -58.41
C SER A 372 41.75 -47.08 -59.16
N GLY A 373 42.64 -47.76 -58.41
CA GLY A 373 43.75 -48.51 -58.98
C GLY A 373 43.22 -49.37 -60.11
N LYS A 374 43.70 -49.10 -61.33
CA LYS A 374 43.41 -49.89 -62.52
C LYS A 374 43.91 -51.31 -62.26
N ASN A 375 43.00 -52.29 -62.25
CA ASN A 375 43.37 -53.69 -62.42
C ASN A 375 44.03 -53.84 -63.80
N ALA A 376 45.30 -54.20 -63.83
CA ALA A 376 46.00 -54.65 -65.03
C ALA A 376 46.35 -56.14 -64.87
N ILE A 377 45.70 -56.95 -65.68
CA ILE A 377 45.92 -58.38 -65.92
C ILE A 377 47.18 -58.52 -66.80
N ALA A 378 48.13 -59.37 -66.40
CA ALA A 378 49.21 -59.96 -67.20
C ALA A 378 49.97 -60.95 -66.29
N GLU A 379 50.54 -62.08 -66.68
CA GLU A 379 50.49 -62.96 -67.85
C GLU A 379 51.27 -64.20 -67.38
N ASP A 380 50.82 -65.37 -67.82
CA ASP A 380 51.38 -66.69 -67.60
C ASP A 380 52.87 -66.79 -68.03
N ARG A 381 53.70 -67.46 -67.23
CA ARG A 381 54.99 -67.98 -67.72
C ARG A 381 55.42 -69.22 -66.92
N GLU A 382 55.04 -70.38 -67.45
CA GLU A 382 55.76 -71.64 -67.27
C GLU A 382 57.26 -71.48 -67.63
N ILE A 383 58.14 -72.04 -66.79
CA ILE A 383 59.35 -72.75 -67.25
C ILE A 383 59.51 -74.00 -66.36
N GLN A 384 59.28 -75.16 -66.98
CA GLN A 384 59.73 -76.49 -66.54
C GLN A 384 61.22 -76.66 -66.86
N VAL A 385 62.01 -77.25 -65.94
CA VAL A 385 62.86 -78.46 -66.06
C VAL A 385 63.59 -78.68 -64.73
#